data_AF-A0A8J5SEN7-F1
#
_entry.id   AF-A0A8J5SEN7-F1
#
_cell.length_a   1.000
_cell.length_b   1.000
_cell.length_c   1.000
_cell.angle_alpha   90.00
_cell.angle_beta   90.00
_cell.angle_gamma   90.00
#
_symmetry.space_group_name_H-M   'P 1'
#
loop_
_entity.id
_entity.type
_entity.pdbx_description
1 polymer ?
#
loop_
_entity_poly.entity_id
_entity_poly.type
_entity_poly.pdbx_seq_one_letter_code
_entity_poly.pdbx_strand_id
1 'polypeptide(L)'
;MFIDLKGLPLIHSYDSIQELNRNIEKHDRGHDLVISSYALGEIPSLSDRITIVRQLWDLTRDVLKCRKIEKSTCTTPGKITSIVSQETSLKNGAFVVAPCPLENTYKYCYFVQRLKRTSSQRAYKRSKGVPLRGFEDEKFCYVALRRGKRPEHTISKGGR
;
A
#
# COMPACT_ATOMS: atom_id res chain seq x y z
N MET A 1 13.14 14.71 -27.35
CA MET A 1 14.47 14.76 -26.71
C MET A 1 14.48 13.67 -25.63
N PHE A 2 14.81 12.44 -26.02
CA PHE A 2 14.97 11.34 -25.07
C PHE A 2 16.34 11.50 -24.43
N ILE A 3 16.35 11.77 -23.13
CA ILE A 3 17.56 11.89 -22.32
C ILE A 3 18.23 10.52 -22.32
N ASP A 4 19.54 10.49 -22.51
CA ASP A 4 20.37 9.28 -22.56
C ASP A 4 20.07 8.36 -21.36
N LEU A 5 19.49 7.19 -21.62
CA LEU A 5 19.00 6.23 -20.61
C LEU A 5 20.15 5.38 -20.00
N LYS A 6 21.40 5.77 -20.22
CA LYS A 6 22.57 5.04 -19.71
C LYS A 6 22.67 5.24 -18.19
N GLY A 7 22.48 4.16 -17.44
CA GLY A 7 22.60 4.14 -15.98
C GLY A 7 21.26 4.09 -15.23
N LEU A 8 20.13 3.82 -15.89
CA LEU A 8 18.91 3.51 -15.16
C LEU A 8 19.08 2.23 -14.34
N PRO A 9 18.55 2.19 -13.10
CA PRO A 9 18.53 0.96 -12.32
C PRO A 9 17.78 -0.13 -13.11
N LEU A 10 18.35 -1.32 -13.15
CA LEU A 10 17.75 -2.46 -13.82
C LEU A 10 16.43 -2.82 -13.11
N ILE A 11 15.32 -2.66 -13.81
CA ILE A 11 14.00 -3.02 -13.29
C ILE A 11 13.79 -4.50 -13.57
N HIS A 12 13.78 -5.31 -12.51
CA HIS A 12 13.41 -6.71 -12.59
C HIS A 12 11.91 -6.86 -12.46
N SER A 13 11.29 -7.57 -13.40
CA SER A 13 9.88 -7.94 -13.37
C SER A 13 9.77 -9.44 -13.19
N TYR A 14 8.83 -9.86 -12.34
CA TYR A 14 8.56 -11.25 -12.06
C TYR A 14 7.05 -11.48 -12.10
N ASP A 15 6.63 -12.63 -12.61
CA ASP A 15 5.20 -12.95 -12.74
C ASP A 15 4.62 -13.44 -11.41
N SER A 16 5.47 -13.87 -10.48
CA SER A 16 5.05 -14.36 -9.17
C SER A 16 6.09 -14.15 -8.06
N ILE A 17 5.63 -14.18 -6.80
CA ILE A 17 6.50 -14.14 -5.62
C ILE A 17 7.41 -15.39 -5.56
N GLN A 18 6.95 -16.53 -6.08
CA GLN A 18 7.73 -17.76 -6.15
C GLN A 18 8.92 -17.60 -7.10
N GLU A 19 8.70 -16.98 -8.24
CA GLU A 19 9.75 -16.71 -9.22
C GLU A 19 10.76 -15.68 -8.71
N LEU A 20 10.28 -14.63 -8.03
CA LEU A 20 11.12 -13.71 -7.27
C LEU A 20 12.02 -14.46 -6.28
N ASN A 21 11.45 -15.35 -5.46
CA ASN A 21 12.19 -16.11 -4.44
C ASN A 21 13.23 -17.11 -4.99
N ARG A 22 13.07 -17.58 -6.23
CA ARG A 22 14.03 -18.45 -6.91
C ARG A 22 15.24 -17.68 -7.44
N ASN A 23 15.01 -16.45 -7.89
CA ASN A 23 16.04 -15.62 -8.53
C ASN A 23 16.80 -14.74 -7.53
N ILE A 24 16.29 -14.59 -6.30
CA ILE A 24 16.96 -13.82 -5.25
C ILE A 24 17.82 -14.74 -4.37
N GLU A 25 19.12 -14.45 -4.31
CA GLU A 25 20.06 -15.08 -3.38
C GLU A 25 19.65 -14.82 -1.92
N LYS A 26 19.94 -15.76 -1.02
CA LYS A 26 19.46 -15.75 0.38
C LYS A 26 19.79 -14.45 1.14
N HIS A 27 20.87 -13.76 0.79
CA HIS A 27 21.31 -12.51 1.41
C HIS A 27 20.56 -11.27 0.88
N ASP A 28 19.93 -11.36 -0.30
CA ASP A 28 19.25 -10.24 -0.97
C ASP A 28 17.72 -10.34 -0.88
N ARG A 29 17.22 -11.30 -0.09
CA ARG A 29 15.79 -11.57 0.15
C ARG A 29 15.04 -10.50 0.93
N GLY A 30 15.75 -9.52 1.45
CA GLY A 30 15.14 -8.40 2.15
C GLY A 30 15.09 -7.18 1.24
N HIS A 31 13.92 -6.57 1.08
CA HIS A 31 13.75 -5.26 0.46
C HIS A 31 13.48 -4.21 1.53
N ASP A 32 14.09 -3.03 1.42
CA ASP A 32 13.87 -1.95 2.40
C ASP A 32 12.42 -1.44 2.37
N LEU A 33 11.81 -1.45 1.18
CA LEU A 33 10.42 -1.05 0.95
C LEU A 33 9.70 -2.04 0.04
N VAL A 34 8.58 -2.58 0.51
CA VAL A 34 7.63 -3.34 -0.33
C VAL A 34 6.33 -2.55 -0.44
N ILE A 35 5.83 -2.42 -1.67
CA ILE A 35 4.58 -1.71 -1.97
C ILE A 35 3.61 -2.68 -2.63
N SER A 36 2.48 -2.92 -1.97
CA SER A 36 1.34 -3.60 -2.57
C SER A 36 0.29 -2.56 -2.97
N SER A 37 0.30 -2.15 -4.23
CA SER A 37 -0.65 -1.17 -4.77
C SER A 37 -1.83 -1.88 -5.42
N TYR A 38 -2.99 -1.83 -4.77
CA TYR A 38 -4.27 -2.35 -5.27
C TYR A 38 -4.38 -3.87 -5.48
N ALA A 39 -3.26 -4.61 -5.42
CA ALA A 39 -3.24 -6.05 -5.65
C ALA A 39 -4.08 -6.85 -4.64
N LEU A 40 -4.03 -6.50 -3.34
CA LEU A 40 -4.76 -7.23 -2.30
C LEU A 40 -6.29 -7.16 -2.44
N GLY A 41 -6.80 -6.12 -3.12
CA GLY A 41 -8.24 -5.95 -3.35
C GLY A 41 -8.80 -6.93 -4.38
N GLU A 42 -7.97 -7.36 -5.34
CA GLU A 42 -8.36 -8.23 -6.45
C GLU A 42 -8.43 -9.71 -6.03
N ILE A 43 -7.79 -10.07 -4.92
CA ILE A 43 -7.78 -11.44 -4.39
C ILE A 43 -9.10 -11.69 -3.67
N PRO A 44 -9.94 -12.66 -4.06
CA PRO A 44 -11.27 -12.82 -3.45
C PRO A 44 -11.19 -13.45 -2.05
N SER A 45 -10.29 -14.42 -1.86
CA SER A 45 -10.17 -15.22 -0.64
C SER A 45 -9.45 -14.46 0.48
N LEU A 46 -10.02 -14.51 1.69
CA LEU A 46 -9.44 -13.89 2.87
C LEU A 46 -8.15 -14.57 3.32
N SER A 47 -8.11 -15.91 3.27
CA SER A 47 -6.92 -16.69 3.63
C SER A 47 -5.74 -16.39 2.71
N ASP A 48 -6.02 -16.16 1.43
CA ASP A 48 -5.00 -15.93 0.42
C ASP A 48 -4.44 -14.52 0.57
N ARG A 49 -5.30 -13.52 0.85
CA ARG A 49 -4.86 -12.17 1.24
C ARG A 49 -3.93 -12.20 2.44
N ILE A 50 -4.28 -12.95 3.48
CA ILE A 50 -3.45 -13.10 4.69
C ILE A 50 -2.10 -13.72 4.33
N THR A 51 -2.12 -14.82 3.58
CA THR A 51 -0.91 -15.53 3.15
C THR A 51 0.02 -14.62 2.35
N ILE A 52 -0.53 -13.84 1.42
CA ILE A 52 0.27 -12.92 0.59
C ILE A 52 0.81 -11.76 1.43
N VAL A 53 0.03 -11.20 2.36
CA VAL A 53 0.54 -10.18 3.29
C VAL A 53 1.71 -10.72 4.11
N ARG A 54 1.63 -11.97 4.59
CA ARG A 54 2.74 -12.62 5.32
C ARG A 54 3.97 -12.78 4.44
N GLN A 55 3.81 -13.29 3.22
CA GLN A 55 4.92 -13.44 2.26
C GLN A 55 5.57 -12.09 1.93
N LEU A 56 4.78 -11.05 1.69
CA LEU A 56 5.27 -9.69 1.44
C LEU A 56 6.00 -9.13 2.66
N TRP A 57 5.51 -9.41 3.86
CA TRP A 57 6.16 -9.00 5.10
C TRP A 57 7.50 -9.71 5.30
N ASP A 58 7.60 -11.01 5.01
CA ASP A 58 8.88 -11.74 5.13
C ASP A 58 9.95 -11.22 4.17
N LEU A 59 9.53 -10.62 3.05
CA LEU A 59 10.42 -9.92 2.13
C LEU A 59 10.79 -8.49 2.58
N THR A 60 10.14 -7.89 3.57
CA THR A 60 10.45 -6.52 4.02
C THR A 60 11.49 -6.48 5.13
N ARG A 61 12.48 -5.61 4.97
CA ARG A 61 13.43 -5.23 6.03
C ARG A 61 12.93 -4.08 6.90
N ASP A 62 12.26 -3.08 6.31
CA ASP A 62 11.84 -1.89 7.07
C ASP A 62 10.35 -1.59 6.90
N VAL A 63 9.91 -1.25 5.68
CA VAL A 63 8.56 -0.69 5.46
C VAL A 63 7.71 -1.53 4.49
N LEU A 64 6.48 -1.83 4.90
CA LEU A 64 5.44 -2.39 4.04
C LEU A 64 4.33 -1.35 3.85
N LYS A 65 4.06 -0.97 2.60
CA LYS A 65 2.94 -0.08 2.25
C LYS A 65 1.90 -0.84 1.44
N CYS A 66 0.71 -1.01 2.02
CA CYS A 66 -0.42 -1.62 1.33
C CYS A 66 -1.45 -0.54 1.01
N ARG A 67 -1.71 -0.31 -0.28
CA ARG A 67 -2.80 0.56 -0.75
C ARG A 67 -3.99 -0.28 -1.15
N LYS A 68 -5.16 0.08 -0.64
CA LYS A 68 -6.45 -0.55 -0.93
C LYS A 68 -7.33 0.43 -1.71
N ILE A 69 -8.00 -0.10 -2.75
CA ILE A 69 -9.20 0.52 -3.34
C ILE A 69 -10.40 -0.04 -2.60
N GLU A 70 -11.26 0.85 -2.13
CA GLU A 70 -12.66 0.50 -1.92
C GLU A 70 -13.43 0.91 -3.17
N LYS A 71 -13.74 -0.07 -4.02
CA LYS A 71 -14.88 0.09 -4.92
C LYS A 71 -16.08 0.18 -4.00
N SER A 72 -16.81 1.26 -4.11
CA SER A 72 -17.96 1.63 -3.28
C SER A 72 -19.05 0.56 -3.29
N THR A 73 -18.93 -0.46 -2.45
CA THR A 73 -20.00 -1.40 -2.13
C THR A 73 -20.04 -1.61 -0.62
N CYS A 74 -21.23 -1.44 -0.06
CA CYS A 74 -21.56 -1.45 1.37
C CYS A 74 -21.51 -2.87 1.97
N THR A 75 -20.40 -3.58 1.76
CA THR A 75 -20.20 -4.92 2.35
C THR A 75 -18.94 -4.88 3.22
N THR A 76 -19.17 -4.67 4.51
CA THR A 76 -18.26 -4.78 5.66
C THR A 76 -16.76 -4.59 5.36
N PRO A 77 -16.29 -3.34 5.25
CA PRO A 77 -14.94 -2.97 4.83
C PRO A 77 -13.87 -3.05 5.93
N GLY A 78 -14.25 -3.39 7.17
CA GLY A 78 -13.36 -3.39 8.34
C GLY A 78 -12.34 -4.52 8.43
N LYS A 79 -12.38 -5.53 7.53
CA LYS A 79 -11.64 -6.79 7.71
C LYS A 79 -10.18 -6.78 7.22
N ILE A 80 -9.82 -5.94 6.25
CA ILE A 80 -8.46 -5.97 5.65
C ILE A 80 -7.48 -5.09 6.42
N THR A 81 -7.91 -3.89 6.86
CA THR A 81 -7.13 -3.07 7.78
C THR A 81 -6.94 -3.79 9.10
N SER A 82 -7.96 -4.52 9.59
CA SER A 82 -7.76 -5.40 10.74
C SER A 82 -6.79 -6.53 10.42
N ILE A 83 -6.81 -7.18 9.25
CA ILE A 83 -5.85 -8.25 8.93
C ILE A 83 -4.40 -7.76 8.92
N VAL A 84 -4.11 -6.67 8.20
CA VAL A 84 -2.74 -6.16 8.08
C VAL A 84 -2.26 -5.58 9.41
N SER A 85 -3.10 -4.88 10.16
CA SER A 85 -2.69 -4.33 11.46
C SER A 85 -2.62 -5.41 12.55
N GLN A 86 -3.59 -6.32 12.61
CA GLN A 86 -3.75 -7.30 13.70
C GLN A 86 -2.82 -8.51 13.55
N GLU A 87 -2.51 -8.96 12.33
CA GLU A 87 -1.52 -10.04 12.18
C GLU A 87 -0.09 -9.55 12.39
N THR A 88 0.24 -8.37 11.84
CA THR A 88 1.63 -7.91 11.79
C THR A 88 2.07 -7.24 13.08
N SER A 89 1.18 -6.55 13.81
CA SER A 89 1.51 -6.01 15.15
C SER A 89 1.57 -7.08 16.24
N LEU A 90 0.81 -8.18 16.15
CA LEU A 90 0.70 -9.13 17.26
C LEU A 90 1.84 -10.16 17.34
N LYS A 91 2.51 -10.46 16.21
CA LYS A 91 3.51 -11.56 16.18
C LYS A 91 4.95 -11.14 15.88
N ASN A 92 5.19 -10.04 15.17
CA ASN A 92 6.53 -9.74 14.62
C ASN A 92 7.09 -8.37 15.02
N GLY A 93 6.50 -7.69 16.02
CA GLY A 93 7.00 -6.40 16.52
C GLY A 93 6.97 -5.32 15.45
N ALA A 94 5.79 -5.02 14.90
CA ALA A 94 5.59 -3.97 13.91
C ALA A 94 4.63 -2.89 14.43
N PHE A 95 4.83 -1.65 13.99
CA PHE A 95 3.94 -0.54 14.31
C PHE A 95 3.43 0.18 13.07
N VAL A 96 2.22 0.74 13.17
CA VAL A 96 1.62 1.56 12.10
C VAL A 96 2.27 2.94 12.09
N VAL A 97 2.92 3.26 10.97
CA VAL A 97 3.52 4.58 10.70
C VAL A 97 2.47 5.57 10.23
N ALA A 98 1.59 5.14 9.33
CA ALA A 98 0.56 5.97 8.71
C ALA A 98 -0.63 5.08 8.29
N PRO A 99 -1.87 5.61 8.21
CA PRO A 99 -2.25 7.03 8.28
C PRO A 99 -2.28 7.62 9.68
N CYS A 100 -2.91 6.93 10.63
CA CYS A 100 -2.94 7.27 12.05
C CYS A 100 -3.04 5.98 12.87
N PRO A 101 -2.55 5.97 14.13
CA PRO A 101 -2.74 4.85 15.04
C PRO A 101 -4.20 4.85 15.54
N LEU A 102 -5.16 4.58 14.65
CA LEU A 102 -6.52 4.26 15.04
C LEU A 102 -6.51 2.83 15.57
N GLU A 103 -6.04 2.66 16.79
CA GLU A 103 -6.36 1.47 17.58
C GLU A 103 -7.87 1.50 17.88
N ASN A 104 -8.58 0.42 17.54
CA ASN A 104 -9.96 0.16 17.97
C ASN A 104 -11.05 1.16 17.56
N THR A 105 -11.06 1.66 16.33
CA THR A 105 -12.25 2.39 15.82
C THR A 105 -12.78 1.77 14.54
N TYR A 106 -14.06 1.37 14.55
CA TYR A 106 -14.82 0.91 13.37
C TYR A 106 -15.09 2.03 12.33
N LYS A 107 -14.39 3.17 12.42
CA LYS A 107 -14.58 4.34 11.56
C LYS A 107 -13.60 4.27 10.39
N TYR A 108 -14.12 4.38 9.16
CA TYR A 108 -13.33 4.34 7.94
C TYR A 108 -12.38 5.54 7.83
N CYS A 109 -11.07 5.31 7.76
CA CYS A 109 -10.08 6.32 7.41
C CYS A 109 -9.73 6.17 5.91
N TYR A 110 -10.16 7.13 5.10
CA TYR A 110 -9.84 7.18 3.68
C TYR A 110 -9.33 8.56 3.29
N PHE A 111 -8.57 8.59 2.20
CA PHE A 111 -8.00 9.77 1.59
C PHE A 111 -8.61 9.97 0.20
N VAL A 112 -8.58 11.20 -0.28
CA VAL A 112 -9.06 11.55 -1.62
C VAL A 112 -7.94 12.24 -2.37
N GLN A 113 -7.57 11.69 -3.53
CA GLN A 113 -6.63 12.32 -4.45
C GLN A 113 -7.39 12.80 -5.67
N ARG A 114 -7.30 14.11 -5.95
CA ARG A 114 -7.81 14.68 -7.20
C ARG A 114 -6.82 14.39 -8.32
N LEU A 115 -7.27 13.70 -9.37
CA LEU A 115 -6.51 13.35 -10.56
C LEU A 115 -7.11 14.04 -11.77
N LYS A 116 -6.27 14.68 -12.59
CA LYS A 116 -6.70 15.27 -13.86
C LYS A 116 -7.01 14.17 -14.85
N ARG A 117 -8.19 14.20 -15.48
CA ARG A 117 -8.52 13.27 -16.57
C ARG A 117 -7.66 13.57 -17.78
N THR A 118 -7.18 12.53 -18.47
CA THR A 118 -6.47 12.69 -19.74
C THR A 118 -7.42 13.16 -20.85
N SER A 119 -6.87 13.69 -21.95
CA SER A 119 -7.67 14.06 -23.13
C SER A 119 -8.48 12.88 -23.66
N SER A 120 -7.87 11.70 -23.77
CA SER A 120 -8.52 10.46 -24.22
C SER A 120 -9.68 10.06 -23.30
N GLN A 121 -9.51 10.15 -21.98
CA GLN A 121 -10.58 9.85 -21.02
C GLN A 121 -11.78 10.80 -21.17
N ARG A 122 -11.54 12.09 -21.40
CA ARG A 122 -12.61 13.07 -21.64
C ARG A 122 -13.32 12.84 -22.98
N ALA A 123 -12.58 12.41 -24.01
CA ALA A 123 -13.14 12.13 -25.33
C ALA A 123 -14.02 10.86 -25.35
N TYR A 124 -13.61 9.83 -24.60
CA TYR A 124 -14.28 8.53 -24.57
C TYR A 124 -15.43 8.45 -23.56
N LYS A 125 -15.24 8.96 -22.35
CA LYS A 125 -16.30 9.00 -21.32
C LYS A 125 -17.22 10.20 -21.57
N ARG A 126 -18.05 10.15 -22.62
CA ARG A 126 -19.08 11.17 -22.84
C ARG A 126 -20.25 10.90 -21.89
N SER A 127 -20.45 11.78 -20.91
CA SER A 127 -21.69 11.82 -20.14
C SER A 127 -22.84 12.28 -21.04
N LYS A 128 -23.99 11.59 -20.98
CA LYS A 128 -25.21 11.96 -21.72
C LYS A 128 -25.54 13.44 -21.51
N GLY A 129 -25.20 14.29 -22.49
CA GLY A 129 -25.56 15.72 -22.51
C GLY A 129 -24.85 16.64 -21.51
N VAL A 130 -23.96 16.16 -20.64
CA VAL A 130 -23.26 16.99 -19.64
C VAL A 130 -21.76 16.99 -19.93
N PRO A 131 -21.05 18.13 -19.92
CA PRO A 131 -19.59 18.15 -20.04
C PRO A 131 -18.95 17.32 -18.92
N LEU A 132 -18.15 16.33 -19.28
CA LEU A 132 -17.44 15.51 -18.30
C LEU A 132 -16.43 16.39 -17.54
N ARG A 133 -16.47 16.37 -16.20
CA ARG A 133 -15.49 17.11 -15.39
C ARG A 133 -14.06 16.73 -15.79
N GLY A 134 -13.19 17.73 -15.87
CA GLY A 134 -11.78 17.54 -16.23
C GLY A 134 -10.93 16.80 -15.19
N PHE A 135 -11.51 16.43 -14.05
CA PHE A 135 -10.84 15.74 -12.95
C PHE A 135 -11.72 14.65 -12.32
N GLU A 136 -11.08 13.68 -11.68
CA GLU A 136 -11.66 12.59 -10.91
C GLU A 136 -11.12 12.64 -9.48
N ASP A 137 -12.01 12.50 -8.50
CA ASP A 137 -11.61 12.41 -7.09
C ASP A 137 -11.52 10.92 -6.73
N GLU A 138 -10.31 10.38 -6.72
CA GLU A 138 -10.05 8.99 -6.38
C GLU A 138 -9.99 8.83 -4.85
N LYS A 139 -10.90 8.01 -4.30
CA LYS A 139 -10.87 7.63 -2.89
C LYS A 139 -10.00 6.40 -2.71
N PHE A 140 -9.10 6.43 -1.73
CA PHE A 140 -8.24 5.30 -1.40
C PHE A 140 -7.96 5.23 0.09
N CYS A 141 -7.61 4.04 0.56
CA CYS A 141 -7.08 3.84 1.90
C CYS A 141 -5.74 3.13 1.79
N TYR A 142 -4.88 3.35 2.78
CA TYR A 142 -3.58 2.69 2.83
C TYR A 142 -3.20 2.43 4.28
N VAL A 143 -2.27 1.50 4.46
CA VAL A 143 -1.58 1.26 5.73
C VAL A 143 -0.09 1.17 5.44
N ALA A 144 0.71 1.86 6.24
CA ALA A 144 2.16 1.77 6.23
C ALA A 144 2.61 1.18 7.56
N LEU A 145 3.27 0.03 7.48
CA LEU A 145 3.83 -0.68 8.63
C LEU A 145 5.34 -0.58 8.61
N ARG A 146 5.94 -0.45 9.79
CA ARG A 146 7.38 -0.49 9.99
C ARG A 146 7.76 -1.55 11.01
N ARG A 147 8.88 -2.25 10.76
CA ARG A 147 9.47 -3.20 11.71
C ARG A 147 10.05 -2.48 12.94
N GLY A 148 9.99 -3.15 14.09
CA GLY A 148 10.54 -2.68 15.36
C GLY A 148 9.53 -2.00 16.28
N LYS A 149 10.05 -1.43 17.37
CA LYS A 149 9.27 -0.63 18.30
C LYS A 149 9.07 0.78 17.75
N ARG A 150 7.90 1.37 18.04
CA ARG A 150 7.63 2.77 17.73
C ARG A 150 8.70 3.64 18.42
N PRO A 151 9.41 4.53 17.70
CA PRO A 151 10.34 5.45 18.33
C PRO A 151 9.61 6.30 19.38
N GLU A 152 10.11 6.29 20.62
CA GLU A 152 9.61 7.18 21.66
C GLU A 152 10.17 8.58 21.41
N HIS A 153 9.33 9.60 21.57
CA HIS A 153 9.78 10.98 21.49
C HIS A 153 10.51 11.33 22.80
N THR A 154 11.82 11.14 22.85
CA THR A 154 12.67 11.70 23.90
C THR A 154 12.68 13.21 23.74
N ILE A 155 11.83 13.90 24.51
CA ILE A 155 11.97 15.34 24.73
C ILE A 155 13.27 15.50 25.51
N SER A 156 14.37 15.82 24.82
CA SER A 156 15.53 16.39 25.49
C SER A 156 15.05 17.72 26.08
N LYS A 157 14.77 17.75 27.38
CA LYS A 157 14.58 19.01 28.09
C LYS A 157 15.91 19.77 27.95
N GLY A 158 15.96 20.71 26.99
CA GLY A 158 17.06 21.66 26.87
C GLY A 158 17.19 22.37 28.22
N GLY A 159 18.34 22.21 28.85
CA GLY A 159 18.62 22.75 30.16
C GLY A 159 18.91 24.24 30.09
N ARG A 160 18.24 24.97 31.01
CA ARG A 160 18.46 26.34 31.50
C ARG A 160 18.22 27.49 30.53
#